data_AF-A0A8B8QZK1-F1
#
_entry.id   AF-A0A8B8QZK1-F1
#
_cell.length_a   1.000
_cell.length_b   1.000
_cell.length_c   1.000
_cell.angle_alpha   90.00
_cell.angle_beta   90.00
_cell.angle_gamma   90.00
#
_symmetry.space_group_name_H-M   'P 1'
#
loop_
_entity.id
_entity.type
_entity.pdbx_description
1 polymer ?
#
loop_
_entity_poly.entity_id
_entity_poly.type
_entity_poly.pdbx_seq_one_letter_code
_entity_poly.pdbx_strand_id
1 'polypeptide(L)' 'MGKASSDKRDIYYRKAKEEGRCTRSTFKLLQIDEDFNIIEGVKRVVDLCAASGSWSQVYYSVPRGC' A
#
# COMPACT_ATOMS: atom_id res chain seq x y z
N MET A 1 -2.53 25.71 -17.03
CA MET A 1 -2.52 24.58 -16.09
C MET A 1 -3.94 24.21 -15.73
N GLY A 2 -4.49 23.17 -16.37
CA GLY A 2 -5.87 22.76 -16.18
C GLY A 2 -6.13 22.38 -14.73
N LYS A 3 -7.12 23.04 -14.11
CA LYS A 3 -7.69 22.63 -12.84
C LYS A 3 -8.29 21.24 -13.04
N ALA A 4 -7.56 20.20 -12.63
CA ALA A 4 -8.19 18.91 -12.39
C ALA A 4 -9.24 19.16 -11.30
N SER A 5 -10.48 18.86 -11.66
CA SER A 5 -11.69 19.00 -10.84
C SER A 5 -11.42 18.64 -9.39
N SER A 6 -12.05 19.39 -8.49
CA SER A 6 -12.26 19.01 -7.09
C SER A 6 -12.88 17.61 -7.03
N ASP A 7 -12.03 16.59 -7.07
CA ASP A 7 -12.44 15.22 -7.23
C ASP A 7 -12.35 14.54 -5.88
N LYS A 8 -13.50 14.10 -5.40
CA LYS A 8 -13.64 13.14 -4.30
C LYS A 8 -12.88 11.83 -4.55
N ARG A 9 -12.20 11.67 -5.69
CA ARG A 9 -11.49 10.47 -6.14
C ARG A 9 -10.14 10.23 -5.44
N ASP A 10 -9.53 11.21 -4.79
CA ASP A 10 -8.18 11.05 -4.20
C ASP A 10 -8.16 10.86 -2.67
N ILE A 11 -9.16 10.17 -2.14
CA ILE A 11 -9.23 9.81 -0.70
C ILE A 11 -7.99 9.01 -0.29
N TYR A 12 -7.61 8.01 -1.09
CA TYR A 12 -6.44 7.18 -0.81
C TYR A 12 -5.11 7.91 -0.97
N TYR A 13 -5.05 8.99 -1.76
CA TYR A 13 -3.86 9.82 -1.82
C TYR A 13 -3.67 10.64 -0.54
N ARG A 14 -4.76 11.24 -0.02
CA ARG A 14 -4.73 11.95 1.27
C ARG A 14 -4.42 11.00 2.42
N LYS A 15 -5.11 9.87 2.46
CA LYS A 15 -4.89 8.80 3.45
C LYS A 15 -3.46 8.27 3.41
N ALA A 16 -2.86 8.12 2.22
CA ALA A 16 -1.45 7.73 2.10
C ALA A 16 -0.53 8.75 2.77
N LYS A 17 -0.76 10.05 2.56
CA LYS A 17 0.04 11.10 3.22
C LYS A 17 -0.14 11.12 4.73
N GLU A 18 -1.38 10.99 5.21
CA GLU A 18 -1.70 10.96 6.64
C GLU A 18 -1.06 9.76 7.36
N GLU A 19 -1.04 8.59 6.72
CA GLU A 19 -0.41 7.37 7.25
C GLU A 19 1.09 7.27 6.92
N GLY A 20 1.71 8.28 6.30
CA GLY A 20 3.13 8.26 5.96
C GLY A 20 3.54 7.21 4.91
N ARG A 21 2.60 6.81 4.04
CA ARG A 21 2.81 5.84 2.97
C ARG A 21 3.22 6.52 1.68
N CYS A 22 4.20 5.95 0.98
CA CYS A 22 4.75 6.56 -0.23
C CYS A 22 3.76 6.63 -1.40
N THR A 23 2.78 5.71 -1.47
CA THR A 23 1.82 5.66 -2.58
C THR A 23 0.43 5.22 -2.15
N ARG A 24 -0.57 5.53 -2.99
CA ARG A 24 -1.95 5.05 -2.83
C ARG A 24 -2.17 3.59 -3.21
N SER A 25 -1.25 2.97 -3.98
CA SER A 25 -1.39 1.56 -4.39
C SER A 25 -1.16 0.61 -3.21
N THR A 26 -0.48 1.05 -2.16
CA THR A 26 -0.33 0.34 -0.89
C THR A 26 -1.67 -0.16 -0.33
N PHE A 27 -2.73 0.66 -0.42
CA PHE A 27 -4.04 0.27 0.13
C PHE A 27 -4.67 -0.93 -0.59
N LYS A 28 -4.34 -1.15 -1.87
CA LYS A 28 -4.83 -2.33 -2.59
C LYS A 28 -4.24 -3.61 -2.03
N LEU A 29 -2.93 -3.61 -1.75
CA LEU A 29 -2.26 -4.78 -1.18
C LEU A 29 -2.78 -5.07 0.24
N LEU A 30 -3.00 -4.03 1.05
CA LEU A 30 -3.59 -4.18 2.38
C LEU A 30 -5.01 -4.76 2.34
N GLN A 31 -5.86 -4.31 1.42
CA GLN A 31 -7.21 -4.85 1.26
C GLN A 31 -7.19 -6.33 0.82
N ILE A 32 -6.29 -6.68 -0.11
CA ILE A 32 -6.12 -8.08 -0.52
C ILE A 32 -5.63 -8.93 0.66
N ASP A 33 -4.70 -8.40 1.46
CA ASP A 33 -4.22 -9.11 2.65
C ASP A 33 -5.30 -9.25 3.73
N GLU A 34 -6.17 -8.25 3.91
CA GLU A 34 -7.31 -8.31 4.82
C GLU A 34 -8.32 -9.40 4.42
N ASP A 35 -8.60 -9.53 3.12
CA ASP A 35 -9.57 -10.50 2.61
C ASP A 35 -9.01 -11.92 2.48
N PHE A 36 -7.72 -12.07 2.16
CA PHE A 36 -7.11 -13.36 1.77
C PHE A 36 -5.93 -13.79 2.63
N ASN A 37 -5.46 -12.94 3.55
CA ASN A 37 -4.37 -13.23 4.47
C ASN A 37 -3.11 -13.77 3.77
N ILE A 38 -2.71 -13.11 2.69
CA ILE A 38 -1.66 -13.57 1.78
C ILE A 38 -0.24 -13.32 2.31
N ILE A 39 -0.07 -12.46 3.32
CA ILE A 39 1.22 -12.10 3.91
C ILE A 39 1.53 -12.95 5.16
N GLU A 40 0.53 -13.45 5.89
CA GLU A 40 0.77 -14.22 7.11
C GLU A 40 1.60 -15.50 6.83
N GLY A 41 2.62 -15.73 7.65
CA GLY A 41 3.51 -16.90 7.53
C GLY A 41 4.49 -16.85 6.33
N VAL A 42 4.43 -15.84 5.47
CA VAL A 42 5.35 -15.69 4.34
C VAL A 42 6.74 -15.31 4.85
N LYS A 43 7.75 -16.10 4.48
CA LYS A 43 9.16 -15.87 4.87
C LYS A 43 9.95 -15.05 3.86
N ARG A 44 9.55 -15.07 2.59
CA ARG A 44 10.26 -14.39 1.48
C ARG A 44 9.24 -13.84 0.50
N VAL A 45 9.45 -12.61 0.07
CA VAL A 45 8.63 -11.90 -0.93
C VAL A 45 9.54 -11.34 -2.00
N VAL A 46 9.06 -11.32 -3.24
CA VAL A 46 9.71 -10.65 -4.37
C VAL A 46 8.73 -9.63 -4.92
N ASP A 47 9.08 -8.35 -4.82
CA ASP A 47 8.32 -7.21 -5.33
C ASP A 47 8.89 -6.82 -6.71
N LEU A 48 8.24 -7.26 -7.78
CA LEU A 48 8.68 -6.98 -9.14
C LEU A 48 8.19 -5.59 -9.58
N CYS A 49 9.08 -4.81 -10.18
CA CYS A 49 8.80 -3.43 -10.60
C CYS A 49 8.49 -2.46 -9.45
N ALA A 50 9.09 -2.69 -8.28
CA ALA A 50 9.00 -1.84 -7.10
C ALA A 50 9.76 -0.50 -7.25
N ALA A 51 9.47 0.29 -8.30
CA ALA A 51 10.02 1.63 -8.46
C ALA A 51 9.37 2.57 -7.42
N SER A 52 9.94 2.59 -6.21
CA SER A 52 9.60 3.35 -4.97
C SER A 52 9.43 2.48 -3.72
N GLY A 53 9.41 1.15 -3.83
CA GLY A 53 9.30 0.23 -2.68
C GLY A 53 7.99 0.32 -1.90
N SER A 54 6.92 0.82 -2.51
CA SER A 54 5.67 1.15 -1.81
C SER A 54 4.87 -0.06 -1.32
N TRP A 55 4.96 -1.20 -2.02
CA TRP A 55 4.37 -2.47 -1.58
C TRP A 55 5.28 -3.19 -0.60
N SER A 56 6.59 -3.14 -0.83
CA SER A 56 7.60 -3.55 0.15
C SER A 56 7.42 -2.86 1.52
N GLN A 57 7.07 -1.58 1.57
CA GLN A 57 6.75 -0.85 2.82
C GLN A 57 5.61 -1.52 3.62
N VAL A 58 4.61 -2.09 2.94
CA VAL A 58 3.51 -2.82 3.58
C VAL A 58 4.03 -4.05 4.28
N TYR A 59 4.80 -4.85 3.56
CA TYR A 59 5.35 -6.10 4.09
C TYR A 59 6.17 -5.88 5.37
N TYR A 60 6.97 -4.81 5.44
CA TYR A 60 7.72 -4.48 6.65
C TYR A 60 6.85 -3.97 7.81
N SER A 61 5.66 -3.43 7.53
CA SER A 61 4.74 -2.92 8.54
C SER A 61 3.81 -3.97 9.14
N VAL A 62 3.63 -5.12 8.48
CA VAL A 62 2.77 -6.21 8.97
C VAL A 62 3.53 -7.00 10.05
N PRO A 63 2.95 -7.17 11.26
CA PRO A 63 3.56 -7.98 12.32
C PRO A 63 3.76 -9.41 11.83
N ARG A 64 5.01 -9.89 11.88
CA ARG A 64 5.30 -11.30 11.64
C ARG A 64 5.01 -12.05 12.93
N GLY A 65 4.00 -12.92 12.92
CA GLY A 65 3.78 -13.87 14.01
C GLY A 65 5.07 -14.63 14.30
N CYS A 66 5.56 -14.53 15.54
CA CYS A 66 6.63 -15.35 16.07
C CYS A 66 6.07 -16.64 16.65
#